data_AF-A0A6P0X5J6-F1
#
_entry.id   AF-A0A6P0X5J6-F1
#
_cell.length_a   1.000
_cell.length_b   1.000
_cell.length_c   1.000
_cell.angle_alpha   90.00
_cell.angle_beta   90.00
_cell.angle_gamma   90.00
#
_symmetry.space_group_name_H-M   'P 1'
#
loop_
_entity.id
_entity.type
_entity.pdbx_description
1 polymer ?
#
loop_
_entity_poly.entity_id
_entity_poly.type
_entity_poly.pdbx_seq_one_letter_code
_entity_poly.pdbx_strand_id
1 'polypeptide(L)'
;MSEQYISHKWQQPAICRILDANLDRAREGLRIIEEWCRFGINNLEFAGECKQMRQELASWHTQDLRDWRDTPGDVGTELTHPGEEQRLSIQQVLQANFCRVQEALRVLEEYGKLNSPVMGGLCKQMRYQVYTLESNLLTSHRYQLLQRSQLYLVTATNEQLFSTVEAALQGGITMVQYREKTADDTVKISHGQKLCQLCHHYGALFIMNDRVDLALAVDASRSPTSRFKL
;
A
#
# COMPACT_ATOMS: atom_id res chain seq x y z
N MET A 1 -14.29 45.79 -14.10
CA MET A 1 -14.53 44.45 -13.54
C MET A 1 -13.19 43.73 -13.51
N SER A 2 -12.62 43.51 -12.33
CA SER A 2 -11.22 43.12 -12.15
C SER A 2 -10.92 41.70 -12.63
N GLU A 3 -9.72 41.48 -13.17
CA GLU A 3 -9.21 40.16 -13.61
C GLU A 3 -9.29 39.07 -12.51
N GLN A 4 -9.21 39.46 -11.24
CA GLN A 4 -9.39 38.57 -10.08
C GLN A 4 -10.81 37.97 -10.01
N TYR A 5 -11.84 38.72 -10.42
CA TYR A 5 -13.23 38.25 -10.39
C TYR A 5 -13.51 37.24 -11.52
N ILE A 6 -12.83 37.38 -12.65
CA ILE A 6 -12.90 36.45 -13.78
C ILE A 6 -12.16 35.15 -13.40
N SER A 7 -10.94 35.26 -12.87
CA SER A 7 -10.12 34.13 -12.39
C SER A 7 -10.85 33.22 -11.41
N HIS A 8 -11.54 33.79 -10.41
CA HIS A 8 -12.31 33.03 -9.42
C HIS A 8 -13.46 32.21 -10.01
N LYS A 9 -14.06 32.68 -11.12
CA LYS A 9 -15.25 32.07 -11.73
C LYS A 9 -14.90 30.86 -12.60
N TRP A 10 -13.72 30.86 -13.23
CA TRP A 10 -13.23 29.74 -14.05
C TRP A 10 -12.58 28.62 -13.23
N GLN A 11 -12.09 28.94 -12.04
CA GLN A 11 -11.46 27.96 -11.15
C GLN A 11 -12.48 27.06 -10.43
N GLN A 12 -13.67 27.60 -10.10
CA GLN A 12 -14.69 26.85 -9.35
C GLN A 12 -15.12 25.54 -10.03
N PRO A 13 -15.45 25.50 -11.34
CA PRO A 13 -15.81 24.25 -12.01
C PRO A 13 -14.71 23.19 -11.97
N ALA A 14 -13.45 23.60 -12.15
CA ALA A 14 -12.32 22.69 -12.10
C ALA A 14 -12.09 22.14 -10.69
N ILE A 15 -12.17 23.00 -9.66
CA ILE A 15 -12.04 22.59 -8.25
C ILE A 15 -13.16 21.61 -7.89
N CYS A 16 -14.41 21.87 -8.27
CA CYS A 16 -15.52 20.97 -7.99
C CYS A 16 -15.31 19.58 -8.62
N ARG A 17 -14.84 19.51 -9.87
CA ARG A 17 -14.48 18.24 -10.54
C ARG A 17 -13.35 17.51 -9.84
N ILE A 18 -12.30 18.23 -9.42
CA ILE A 18 -11.17 17.66 -8.67
C ILE A 18 -11.68 17.05 -7.35
N LEU A 19 -12.52 17.76 -6.62
CA LEU A 19 -13.08 17.28 -5.35
C LEU A 19 -14.00 16.06 -5.57
N ASP A 20 -14.91 16.11 -6.56
CA ASP A 20 -15.79 15.00 -6.92
C ASP A 20 -14.99 13.72 -7.23
N ALA A 21 -14.02 13.82 -8.15
CA ALA A 21 -13.24 12.66 -8.60
C ALA A 21 -12.40 12.05 -7.46
N ASN A 22 -11.82 12.87 -6.57
CA ASN A 22 -10.98 12.35 -5.48
C ASN A 22 -11.80 11.84 -4.29
N LEU A 23 -13.00 12.38 -4.03
CA LEU A 23 -13.94 11.80 -3.07
C LEU A 23 -14.37 10.40 -3.52
N ASP A 24 -14.65 10.23 -4.81
CA ASP A 24 -15.04 8.95 -5.39
C ASP A 24 -13.89 7.93 -5.32
N ARG A 25 -12.70 8.29 -5.84
CA ARG A 25 -11.50 7.42 -5.79
C ARG A 25 -11.12 6.98 -4.39
N ALA A 26 -11.15 7.89 -3.41
CA ALA A 26 -10.85 7.55 -2.02
C ALA A 26 -11.87 6.55 -1.47
N ARG A 27 -13.17 6.73 -1.76
CA ARG A 27 -14.22 5.83 -1.31
C ARG A 27 -14.15 4.46 -1.98
N GLU A 28 -13.85 4.39 -3.26
CA GLU A 28 -13.68 3.14 -4.00
C GLU A 28 -12.47 2.34 -3.51
N GLY A 29 -11.31 3.00 -3.35
CA GLY A 29 -10.12 2.35 -2.81
C GLY A 29 -10.33 1.80 -1.40
N LEU A 30 -10.98 2.58 -0.52
CA LEU A 30 -11.37 2.11 0.81
C LEU A 30 -12.37 0.96 0.75
N ARG A 31 -13.24 0.91 -0.26
CA ARG A 31 -14.21 -0.20 -0.41
C ARG A 31 -13.48 -1.50 -0.73
N ILE A 32 -12.48 -1.47 -1.60
CA ILE A 32 -11.68 -2.66 -1.92
C ILE A 32 -10.96 -3.17 -0.66
N ILE A 33 -10.39 -2.27 0.14
CA ILE A 33 -9.71 -2.63 1.40
C ILE A 33 -10.72 -3.21 2.41
N GLU A 34 -11.89 -2.58 2.57
CA GLU A 34 -12.97 -3.06 3.44
C GLU A 34 -13.38 -4.51 3.12
N GLU A 35 -13.54 -4.83 1.83
CA GLU A 35 -13.95 -6.16 1.39
C GLU A 35 -12.87 -7.22 1.72
N TRP A 36 -11.59 -6.88 1.59
CA TRP A 36 -10.51 -7.77 2.03
C TRP A 36 -10.49 -7.95 3.55
N CYS A 37 -10.69 -6.87 4.32
CA CYS A 37 -10.82 -6.98 5.77
C CYS A 37 -11.96 -7.91 6.17
N ARG A 38 -13.12 -7.79 5.50
CA ARG A 38 -14.31 -8.59 5.81
C ARG A 38 -14.17 -10.05 5.39
N PHE A 39 -13.71 -10.31 4.17
CA PHE A 39 -13.76 -11.65 3.58
C PHE A 39 -12.40 -12.34 3.49
N GLY A 40 -11.32 -11.58 3.32
CA GLY A 40 -9.97 -12.12 3.22
C GLY A 40 -9.40 -12.51 4.58
N ILE A 41 -9.59 -11.67 5.59
CA ILE A 41 -9.02 -11.89 6.93
C ILE A 41 -10.04 -11.95 8.07
N ASN A 42 -11.33 -11.79 7.78
CA ASN A 42 -12.43 -11.81 8.76
C ASN A 42 -12.21 -10.85 9.96
N ASN A 43 -11.62 -9.68 9.71
CA ASN A 43 -11.37 -8.66 10.73
C ASN A 43 -12.45 -7.57 10.66
N LEU A 44 -13.40 -7.63 11.61
CA LEU A 44 -14.52 -6.70 11.68
C LEU A 44 -14.12 -5.28 12.14
N GLU A 45 -13.06 -5.16 12.93
CA GLU A 45 -12.55 -3.87 13.40
C GLU A 45 -12.03 -3.05 12.22
N PHE A 46 -11.11 -3.62 11.43
CA PHE A 46 -10.56 -2.96 10.25
C PHE A 46 -11.61 -2.72 9.15
N ALA A 47 -12.57 -3.64 8.99
CA ALA A 47 -13.69 -3.41 8.08
C ALA A 47 -14.58 -2.24 8.56
N GLY A 48 -14.79 -2.13 9.87
CA GLY A 48 -15.52 -1.02 10.50
C GLY A 48 -14.83 0.33 10.28
N GLU A 49 -13.51 0.40 10.48
CA GLU A 49 -12.72 1.61 10.22
C GLU A 49 -12.83 2.07 8.76
N CYS A 50 -12.65 1.14 7.80
CA CYS A 50 -12.81 1.44 6.38
C CYS A 50 -14.21 1.99 6.07
N LYS A 51 -15.24 1.32 6.59
CA LYS A 51 -16.63 1.72 6.40
C LYS A 51 -16.89 3.12 6.97
N GLN A 52 -16.37 3.43 8.17
CA GLN A 52 -16.53 4.74 8.80
C GLN A 52 -15.90 5.83 7.94
N MET A 53 -14.65 5.67 7.53
CA MET A 53 -13.98 6.65 6.66
C MET A 53 -14.75 6.86 5.34
N ARG A 54 -15.28 5.80 4.72
CA ARG A 54 -16.10 5.93 3.51
C ARG A 54 -17.39 6.73 3.74
N GLN A 55 -18.07 6.51 4.85
CA GLN A 55 -19.31 7.23 5.17
C GLN A 55 -19.02 8.70 5.46
N GLU A 56 -17.93 8.98 6.17
CA GLU A 56 -17.51 10.34 6.44
C GLU A 56 -17.14 11.07 5.15
N LEU A 57 -16.36 10.46 4.24
CA LEU A 57 -16.11 11.02 2.90
C LEU A 57 -17.39 11.20 2.08
N ALA A 58 -18.34 10.27 2.16
CA ALA A 58 -19.61 10.37 1.44
C ALA A 58 -20.43 11.59 1.89
N SER A 59 -20.31 12.02 3.16
CA SER A 59 -20.99 13.22 3.66
C SER A 59 -20.51 14.52 3.00
N TRP A 60 -19.25 14.55 2.56
CA TRP A 60 -18.66 15.67 1.82
C TRP A 60 -18.96 15.64 0.32
N HIS A 61 -19.48 14.51 -0.16
CA HIS A 61 -19.84 14.31 -1.56
C HIS A 61 -21.24 14.88 -1.80
N THR A 62 -21.35 16.20 -1.84
CA THR A 62 -22.62 16.90 -2.03
C THR A 62 -23.16 16.74 -3.46
N GLN A 63 -24.45 17.04 -3.64
CA GLN A 63 -25.04 17.03 -4.98
C GLN A 63 -24.40 18.09 -5.88
N ASP A 64 -24.12 19.28 -5.34
CA ASP A 64 -23.45 20.35 -6.09
C ASP A 64 -22.12 19.91 -6.69
N LEU A 65 -21.31 19.13 -5.97
CA LEU A 65 -20.05 18.60 -6.50
C LEU A 65 -20.28 17.58 -7.61
N ARG A 66 -21.29 16.71 -7.46
CA ARG A 66 -21.65 15.71 -8.48
C ARG A 66 -22.18 16.34 -9.76
N ASP A 67 -22.87 17.48 -9.66
CA ASP A 67 -23.43 18.16 -10.83
C ASP A 67 -22.36 18.73 -11.77
N TRP A 68 -21.12 18.89 -11.28
CA TRP A 68 -19.96 19.27 -12.10
C TRP A 68 -19.26 18.10 -12.77
N ARG A 69 -19.68 16.85 -12.52
CA ARG A 69 -19.06 15.66 -13.09
C ARG A 69 -19.16 15.67 -14.62
N ASP A 70 -18.02 15.52 -15.28
CA ASP A 70 -17.91 15.51 -16.74
C ASP A 70 -17.04 14.35 -17.22
N THR A 71 -17.51 13.12 -16.98
CA THR A 71 -16.79 11.91 -17.41
C THR A 71 -16.48 11.86 -18.91
N PRO A 72 -17.35 12.32 -19.84
CA PRO A 72 -17.04 12.34 -21.27
C PRO A 72 -16.02 13.40 -21.68
N GLY A 73 -15.95 14.53 -20.97
CA GLY A 73 -15.02 15.63 -21.22
C GLY A 73 -13.73 15.60 -20.40
N ASP A 74 -13.58 14.62 -19.51
CA ASP A 74 -12.40 14.47 -18.65
C ASP A 74 -11.16 14.14 -19.49
N VAL A 75 -10.16 15.02 -19.40
CA VAL A 75 -8.88 14.84 -20.08
C VAL A 75 -8.06 13.79 -19.34
N GLY A 76 -7.44 12.87 -20.09
CA GLY A 76 -6.52 11.87 -19.56
C GLY A 76 -7.18 10.57 -19.10
N THR A 77 -8.43 10.30 -19.50
CA THR A 77 -9.11 9.01 -19.27
C THR A 77 -8.42 7.82 -19.95
N GLU A 78 -7.63 8.08 -21.00
CA GLU A 78 -6.81 7.08 -21.69
C GLU A 78 -5.39 6.92 -21.11
N LEU A 79 -5.02 7.71 -20.08
CA LEU A 79 -3.71 7.59 -19.44
C LEU A 79 -3.66 6.33 -18.59
N THR A 80 -3.20 5.24 -19.19
CA THR A 80 -2.93 3.98 -18.49
C THR A 80 -1.42 3.80 -18.28
N HIS A 81 -1.02 3.31 -17.11
CA HIS A 81 0.36 2.87 -16.91
C HIS A 81 0.47 1.36 -17.17
N PRO A 82 1.50 0.85 -17.88
CA PRO A 82 1.64 -0.60 -18.17
C PRO A 82 1.62 -1.49 -16.91
N GLY A 83 2.05 -0.94 -15.78
CA GLY A 83 1.98 -1.61 -14.47
C GLY A 83 0.58 -1.69 -13.84
N GLU A 84 -0.46 -1.16 -14.48
CA GLU A 84 -1.86 -1.26 -14.00
C GLU A 84 -2.60 -2.49 -14.55
N GLU A 85 -2.13 -3.08 -15.66
CA GLU A 85 -2.82 -4.18 -16.34
C GLU A 85 -2.72 -5.51 -15.59
N GLN A 86 -1.69 -5.73 -14.78
CA GLN A 86 -1.47 -6.99 -14.07
C GLN A 86 -1.23 -6.79 -12.58
N ARG A 87 -2.04 -7.48 -11.77
CA ARG A 87 -1.85 -7.62 -10.32
C ARG A 87 -1.61 -9.10 -10.04
N LEU A 88 -0.44 -9.43 -9.52
CA LEU A 88 0.02 -10.81 -9.30
C LEU A 88 -0.29 -11.32 -7.89
N SER A 89 -0.68 -10.46 -6.95
CA SER A 89 -1.00 -10.86 -5.59
C SER A 89 -1.99 -9.92 -4.91
N ILE A 90 -2.67 -10.41 -3.87
CA ILE A 90 -3.54 -9.59 -3.02
C ILE A 90 -2.79 -8.43 -2.37
N GLN A 91 -1.51 -8.63 -2.01
CA GLN A 91 -0.68 -7.58 -1.43
C GLN A 91 -0.51 -6.41 -2.41
N GLN A 92 -0.26 -6.70 -3.69
CA GLN A 92 -0.16 -5.66 -4.72
C GLN A 92 -1.49 -4.93 -4.94
N VAL A 93 -2.62 -5.64 -4.85
CA VAL A 93 -3.96 -5.02 -4.93
C VAL A 93 -4.17 -4.07 -3.75
N LEU A 94 -3.92 -4.53 -2.52
CA LEU A 94 -4.11 -3.72 -1.33
C LEU A 94 -3.22 -2.48 -1.33
N GLN A 95 -1.93 -2.66 -1.60
CA GLN A 95 -0.97 -1.56 -1.59
C GLN A 95 -1.31 -0.49 -2.63
N ALA A 96 -1.69 -0.88 -3.84
CA ALA A 96 -2.10 0.09 -4.86
C ALA A 96 -3.35 0.88 -4.45
N ASN A 97 -4.30 0.22 -3.79
CA ASN A 97 -5.49 0.90 -3.29
C ASN A 97 -5.17 1.79 -2.09
N PHE A 98 -4.27 1.39 -1.18
CA PHE A 98 -3.76 2.27 -0.12
C PHE A 98 -3.09 3.51 -0.70
N CYS A 99 -2.18 3.37 -1.66
CA CYS A 99 -1.54 4.52 -2.31
C CYS A 99 -2.58 5.44 -2.97
N ARG A 100 -3.53 4.89 -3.75
CA ARG A 100 -4.58 5.69 -4.39
C ARG A 100 -5.46 6.44 -3.39
N VAL A 101 -5.83 5.80 -2.28
CA VAL A 101 -6.60 6.47 -1.21
C VAL A 101 -5.77 7.60 -0.59
N GLN A 102 -4.49 7.36 -0.30
CA GLN A 102 -3.60 8.35 0.30
C GLN A 102 -3.38 9.56 -0.64
N GLU A 103 -3.19 9.31 -1.94
CA GLU A 103 -3.09 10.33 -2.98
C GLU A 103 -4.38 11.14 -3.10
N ALA A 104 -5.53 10.46 -3.21
CA ALA A 104 -6.83 11.12 -3.30
C ALA A 104 -7.10 11.99 -2.07
N LEU A 105 -6.86 11.47 -0.87
CA LEU A 105 -6.97 12.26 0.36
C LEU A 105 -5.97 13.41 0.42
N ARG A 106 -4.78 13.29 -0.17
CA ARG A 106 -3.81 14.40 -0.27
C ARG A 106 -4.34 15.52 -1.16
N VAL A 107 -4.97 15.16 -2.27
CA VAL A 107 -5.62 16.13 -3.16
C VAL A 107 -6.79 16.81 -2.45
N LEU A 108 -7.66 16.04 -1.78
CA LEU A 108 -8.78 16.57 -1.01
C LEU A 108 -8.33 17.46 0.15
N GLU A 109 -7.23 17.13 0.80
CA GLU A 109 -6.65 17.96 1.86
C GLU A 109 -6.27 19.34 1.32
N GLU A 110 -5.56 19.41 0.19
CA GLU A 110 -5.05 20.70 -0.32
C GLU A 110 -6.13 21.51 -1.03
N TYR A 111 -6.91 20.91 -1.94
CA TYR A 111 -7.98 21.60 -2.66
C TYR A 111 -9.19 21.89 -1.75
N GLY A 112 -9.48 21.01 -0.79
CA GLY A 112 -10.59 21.19 0.14
C GLY A 112 -10.44 22.45 1.00
N LYS A 113 -9.22 22.87 1.32
CA LYS A 113 -8.94 24.11 2.07
C LYS A 113 -9.46 25.38 1.37
N LEU A 114 -9.63 25.36 0.05
CA LEU A 114 -10.14 26.51 -0.72
C LEU A 114 -11.64 26.75 -0.44
N ASN A 115 -12.39 25.69 -0.11
CA ASN A 115 -13.84 25.75 0.11
C ASN A 115 -14.19 25.60 1.60
N SER A 116 -13.47 24.75 2.33
CA SER A 116 -13.72 24.42 3.73
C SER A 116 -12.41 23.99 4.42
N PRO A 117 -11.84 24.82 5.30
CA PRO A 117 -10.70 24.43 6.14
C PRO A 117 -10.97 23.17 6.98
N VAL A 118 -12.23 22.93 7.34
CA VAL A 118 -12.67 21.73 8.08
C VAL A 118 -12.44 20.46 7.25
N MET A 119 -12.82 20.48 5.98
CA MET A 119 -12.60 19.34 5.07
C MET A 119 -11.11 19.01 4.95
N GLY A 120 -10.26 20.05 4.81
CA GLY A 120 -8.81 19.87 4.77
C GLY A 120 -8.26 19.20 6.04
N GLY A 121 -8.72 19.65 7.21
CA GLY A 121 -8.34 19.06 8.50
C GLY A 121 -8.74 17.59 8.62
N LEU A 122 -9.98 17.24 8.23
CA LEU A 122 -10.48 15.87 8.27
C LEU A 122 -9.72 14.96 7.30
N CYS A 123 -9.50 15.40 6.05
CA CYS A 123 -8.74 14.62 5.08
C CYS A 123 -7.31 14.37 5.56
N LYS A 124 -6.68 15.35 6.21
CA LYS A 124 -5.37 15.16 6.85
C LYS A 124 -5.42 14.08 7.94
N GLN A 125 -6.42 14.11 8.82
CA GLN A 125 -6.58 13.09 9.87
C GLN A 125 -6.82 11.69 9.27
N MET A 126 -7.71 11.59 8.28
CA MET A 126 -7.97 10.33 7.57
C MET A 126 -6.72 9.76 6.92
N ARG A 127 -5.85 10.59 6.34
CA ARG A 127 -4.57 10.09 5.78
C ARG A 127 -3.73 9.38 6.83
N TYR A 128 -3.63 9.93 8.04
CA TYR A 128 -2.92 9.27 9.13
C TYR A 128 -3.59 7.96 9.54
N GLN A 129 -4.93 7.93 9.61
CA GLN A 129 -5.68 6.70 9.88
C GLN A 129 -5.39 5.63 8.82
N VAL A 130 -5.35 6.00 7.54
CA VAL A 130 -5.04 5.09 6.43
C VAL A 130 -3.60 4.57 6.52
N TYR A 131 -2.62 5.39 6.90
CA TYR A 131 -1.24 4.91 7.12
C TYR A 131 -1.17 3.89 8.25
N THR A 132 -1.87 4.15 9.36
CA THR A 132 -1.93 3.23 10.49
C THR A 132 -2.62 1.92 10.11
N LEU A 133 -3.75 1.99 9.41
CA LEU A 133 -4.48 0.82 8.92
C LEU A 133 -3.62 -0.03 7.98
N GLU A 134 -2.91 0.59 7.03
CA GLU A 134 -1.98 -0.10 6.13
C GLU A 134 -0.91 -0.86 6.92
N SER A 135 -0.27 -0.17 7.88
CA SER A 135 0.80 -0.73 8.71
C SER A 135 0.30 -1.91 9.56
N ASN A 136 -0.90 -1.77 10.14
CA ASN A 136 -1.52 -2.81 10.97
C ASN A 136 -1.92 -4.05 10.17
N LEU A 137 -2.46 -3.86 8.96
CA LEU A 137 -2.84 -4.97 8.08
C LEU A 137 -1.63 -5.78 7.62
N LEU A 138 -0.54 -5.10 7.26
CA LEU A 138 0.70 -5.75 6.86
C LEU A 138 1.37 -6.48 8.03
N THR A 139 1.37 -5.88 9.22
CA THR A 139 1.90 -6.50 10.44
C THR A 139 1.10 -7.74 10.82
N SER A 140 -0.24 -7.65 10.76
CA SER A 140 -1.13 -8.79 11.03
C SER A 140 -0.86 -9.96 10.10
N HIS A 141 -0.58 -9.71 8.82
CA HIS A 141 -0.24 -10.77 7.87
C HIS A 141 1.08 -11.48 8.24
N ARG A 142 2.11 -10.72 8.61
CA ARG A 142 3.38 -11.31 9.09
C ARG A 142 3.18 -12.14 10.35
N TYR A 143 2.39 -11.64 11.30
CA TYR A 143 2.07 -12.36 12.53
C TYR A 143 1.31 -13.67 12.26
N GLN A 144 0.35 -13.67 11.33
CA GLN A 144 -0.34 -14.89 10.91
C GLN A 144 0.61 -15.89 10.25
N LEU A 145 1.53 -15.43 9.38
CA LEU A 145 2.55 -16.29 8.80
C LEU A 145 3.47 -16.87 9.88
N LEU A 146 3.86 -16.07 10.87
CA LEU A 146 4.65 -16.54 12.02
C LEU A 146 3.90 -17.62 12.82
N GLN A 147 2.62 -17.38 13.16
CA GLN A 147 1.81 -18.36 13.90
C GLN A 147 1.57 -19.66 13.13
N ARG A 148 1.48 -19.59 11.80
CA ARG A 148 1.30 -20.77 10.93
C ARG A 148 2.60 -21.51 10.63
N SER A 149 3.74 -20.87 10.82
CA SER A 149 5.05 -21.46 10.53
C SER A 149 5.38 -22.50 11.59
N GLN A 150 5.15 -23.77 11.27
CA GLN A 150 5.49 -24.90 12.15
C GLN A 150 6.99 -25.23 12.13
N LEU A 151 7.65 -24.91 11.02
CA LEU A 151 9.06 -25.20 10.79
C LEU A 151 9.80 -23.91 10.44
N TYR A 152 10.94 -23.73 11.09
CA TYR A 152 11.84 -22.61 10.91
C TYR A 152 13.18 -23.10 10.40
N LEU A 153 13.51 -22.77 9.16
CA LEU A 153 14.81 -23.13 8.58
C LEU A 153 15.84 -22.06 8.91
N VAL A 154 16.90 -22.42 9.63
CA VAL A 154 18.08 -21.58 9.79
C VAL A 154 19.16 -22.08 8.84
N THR A 155 19.63 -21.25 7.92
CA THR A 155 20.66 -21.65 6.96
C THR A 155 22.01 -21.84 7.67
N ALA A 156 22.80 -22.75 7.12
CA ALA A 156 24.22 -22.87 7.40
C ALA A 156 25.01 -22.62 6.11
N THR A 157 26.24 -22.12 6.25
CA THR A 157 27.16 -21.93 5.13
C THR A 157 27.40 -23.26 4.42
N ASN A 158 26.94 -23.38 3.18
CA ASN A 158 27.18 -24.53 2.32
C ASN A 158 27.23 -24.10 0.84
N GLU A 159 27.79 -24.92 -0.04
CA GLU A 159 27.87 -24.64 -1.48
C GLU A 159 26.51 -24.73 -2.19
N GLN A 160 25.52 -25.37 -1.56
CA GLN A 160 24.20 -25.66 -2.12
C GLN A 160 23.09 -24.82 -1.46
N LEU A 161 23.41 -23.60 -1.03
CA LEU A 161 22.56 -22.81 -0.14
C LEU A 161 21.21 -22.54 -0.77
N PHE A 162 21.23 -22.05 -2.01
CA PHE A 162 20.02 -21.69 -2.74
C PHE A 162 19.15 -22.90 -3.07
N SER A 163 19.74 -24.00 -3.53
CA SER A 163 19.00 -25.22 -3.87
C SER A 163 18.41 -25.89 -2.63
N THR A 164 19.13 -25.88 -1.50
CA THR A 164 18.61 -26.40 -0.23
C THR A 164 17.41 -25.59 0.25
N VAL A 165 17.51 -24.26 0.21
CA VAL A 165 16.42 -23.37 0.61
C VAL A 165 15.22 -23.55 -0.33
N GLU A 166 15.45 -23.61 -1.64
CA GLU A 166 14.38 -23.82 -2.62
C GLU A 166 13.64 -25.14 -2.41
N ALA A 167 14.37 -26.25 -2.22
CA ALA A 167 13.77 -27.56 -1.94
C ALA A 167 12.95 -27.53 -0.63
N ALA A 168 13.44 -26.80 0.38
CA ALA A 168 12.73 -26.66 1.64
C ALA A 168 11.44 -25.82 1.50
N LEU A 169 11.47 -24.74 0.71
CA LEU A 169 10.29 -23.94 0.37
C LEU A 169 9.26 -24.75 -0.42
N GLN A 170 9.71 -25.55 -1.40
CA GLN A 170 8.85 -26.51 -2.12
C GLN A 170 8.24 -27.56 -1.19
N GLY A 171 8.99 -27.97 -0.16
CA GLY A 171 8.51 -28.84 0.93
C GLY A 171 7.53 -28.17 1.90
N GLY A 172 7.21 -26.88 1.71
CA GLY A 172 6.22 -26.15 2.50
C GLY A 172 6.80 -25.39 3.70
N ILE A 173 8.11 -25.19 3.79
CA ILE A 173 8.67 -24.27 4.80
C ILE A 173 8.23 -22.85 4.50
N THR A 174 7.64 -22.18 5.48
CA THR A 174 7.12 -20.81 5.37
C THR A 174 7.99 -19.77 6.07
N MET A 175 9.14 -20.17 6.63
CA MET A 175 10.06 -19.27 7.31
C MET A 175 11.51 -19.71 7.19
N VAL A 176 12.36 -18.81 6.68
CA VAL A 176 13.79 -19.03 6.45
C VAL A 176 14.60 -17.89 7.06
N GLN A 177 15.63 -18.24 7.84
CA GLN A 177 16.63 -17.32 8.35
C GLN A 177 17.96 -17.52 7.66
N TYR A 178 18.44 -16.49 6.98
CA TYR A 178 19.80 -16.46 6.49
C TYR A 178 20.76 -16.12 7.63
N ARG A 179 21.67 -17.04 7.92
CA ARG A 179 22.73 -16.90 8.92
C ARG A 179 24.07 -17.21 8.28
N GLU A 180 24.94 -16.20 8.25
CA GLU A 180 26.30 -16.30 7.71
C GLU A 180 27.26 -15.55 8.62
N LYS A 181 28.33 -16.21 9.07
CA LYS A 181 29.28 -15.65 10.06
C LYS A 181 30.58 -15.20 9.44
N THR A 182 31.02 -15.82 8.34
CA THR A 182 32.39 -15.69 7.85
C THR A 182 32.51 -14.93 6.54
N ALA A 183 31.42 -14.79 5.78
CA ALA A 183 31.44 -14.07 4.51
C ALA A 183 31.50 -12.53 4.71
N ASP A 184 32.03 -11.83 3.71
CA ASP A 184 32.02 -10.37 3.67
C ASP A 184 30.60 -9.82 3.50
N ASP A 185 30.38 -8.59 3.98
CA ASP A 185 29.09 -7.90 3.94
C ASP A 185 28.49 -7.82 2.53
N THR A 186 29.31 -7.59 1.50
CA THR A 186 28.85 -7.55 0.10
C THR A 186 28.28 -8.89 -0.37
N VAL A 187 28.90 -9.99 0.05
CA VAL A 187 28.44 -11.35 -0.26
C VAL A 187 27.17 -11.65 0.53
N LYS A 188 27.12 -11.28 1.81
CA LYS A 188 25.92 -11.43 2.66
C LYS A 188 24.72 -10.69 2.07
N ILE A 189 24.90 -9.47 1.59
CA ILE A 189 23.85 -8.69 0.94
C ILE A 189 23.40 -9.38 -0.35
N SER A 190 24.33 -9.75 -1.23
CA SER A 190 24.00 -10.44 -2.49
C SER A 190 23.22 -11.74 -2.28
N HIS A 191 23.66 -12.59 -1.35
CA HIS A 191 22.96 -13.81 -0.99
C HIS A 191 21.60 -13.53 -0.35
N GLY A 192 21.55 -12.58 0.59
CA GLY A 192 20.32 -12.17 1.26
C GLY A 192 19.27 -11.66 0.27
N GLN A 193 19.67 -10.90 -0.74
CA GLN A 193 18.76 -10.42 -1.80
C GLN A 193 18.16 -11.57 -2.60
N LYS A 194 18.99 -12.53 -3.05
CA LYS A 194 18.53 -13.70 -3.79
C LYS A 194 17.60 -14.59 -2.95
N LEU A 195 17.97 -14.87 -1.70
CA LEU A 195 17.14 -15.66 -0.78
C LEU A 195 15.83 -14.95 -0.43
N CYS A 196 15.85 -13.64 -0.24
CA CYS A 196 14.65 -12.85 0.01
C CYS A 196 13.66 -12.93 -1.17
N GLN A 197 14.16 -12.77 -2.40
CA GLN A 197 13.35 -12.92 -3.61
C GLN A 197 12.77 -14.33 -3.72
N LEU A 198 13.57 -15.36 -3.47
CA LEU A 198 13.14 -16.75 -3.48
C LEU A 198 12.04 -17.01 -2.44
N CYS A 199 12.26 -16.62 -1.18
CA CYS A 199 11.25 -16.78 -0.13
C CYS A 199 9.95 -16.04 -0.49
N HIS A 200 10.05 -14.84 -1.06
CA HIS A 200 8.88 -14.08 -1.49
C HIS A 200 8.08 -14.80 -2.58
N HIS A 201 8.75 -15.45 -3.54
CA HIS A 201 8.10 -16.23 -4.59
C HIS A 201 7.24 -17.36 -4.03
N TYR A 202 7.70 -18.03 -2.96
CA TYR A 202 6.97 -19.10 -2.29
C TYR A 202 6.05 -18.62 -1.14
N GLY A 203 5.91 -17.31 -0.91
CA GLY A 203 5.10 -16.75 0.17
C GLY A 203 5.66 -16.99 1.58
N ALA A 204 6.96 -17.28 1.69
CA ALA A 204 7.66 -17.52 2.95
C ALA A 204 8.26 -16.23 3.54
N LEU A 205 8.38 -16.20 4.86
CA LEU A 205 9.07 -15.16 5.61
C LEU A 205 10.59 -15.34 5.50
N PHE A 206 11.28 -14.26 5.16
CA PHE A 206 12.74 -14.19 5.17
C PHE A 206 13.23 -13.35 6.36
N ILE A 207 14.22 -13.87 7.08
CA ILE A 207 14.86 -13.19 8.21
C ILE A 207 16.37 -13.16 7.92
N MET A 208 16.97 -11.97 7.95
CA MET A 208 18.42 -11.84 7.90
C MET A 208 18.96 -11.79 9.33
N ASN A 209 19.80 -12.74 9.69
CA ASN A 209 20.61 -12.65 10.89
C ASN A 209 21.72 -11.60 10.70
N ASP A 210 22.21 -11.03 11.81
CA ASP A 210 23.26 -10.01 11.92
C ASP A 210 22.72 -8.59 12.17
N ARG A 211 23.37 -7.59 11.58
CA ARG A 211 23.18 -6.18 11.86
C ARG A 211 22.01 -5.61 11.05
N VAL A 212 21.32 -4.65 11.65
CA VAL A 212 20.15 -3.99 11.06
C VAL A 212 20.47 -3.33 9.71
N ASP A 213 21.68 -2.80 9.52
CA ASP A 213 22.10 -2.17 8.28
C ASP A 213 22.18 -3.14 7.09
N LEU A 214 22.61 -4.39 7.31
CA LEU A 214 22.61 -5.41 6.25
C LEU A 214 21.19 -5.81 5.86
N ALA A 215 20.30 -5.97 6.85
CA ALA A 215 18.90 -6.27 6.60
C ALA A 215 18.22 -5.15 5.79
N LEU A 216 18.50 -3.89 6.12
CA LEU A 216 18.02 -2.73 5.37
C LEU A 216 18.60 -2.69 3.94
N ALA A 217 19.86 -3.06 3.74
CA ALA A 217 20.48 -3.11 2.42
C ALA A 217 19.87 -4.22 1.53
N VAL A 218 19.49 -5.36 2.13
CA VAL A 218 18.77 -6.42 1.42
C VAL A 218 17.36 -5.94 1.04
N ASP A 219 16.63 -5.30 1.96
CA ASP A 219 15.27 -4.81 1.69
C ASP A 219 15.25 -3.59 0.75
N ALA A 220 16.29 -2.76 0.74
CA ALA A 220 16.41 -1.64 -0.20
C ALA A 220 16.48 -2.09 -1.67
N SER A 221 16.87 -3.33 -1.95
CA SER A 221 16.88 -3.88 -3.32
C SER A 221 15.50 -4.29 -3.84
N ARG A 222 14.50 -4.38 -2.94
CA ARG A 222 13.12 -4.61 -3.33
C ARG A 222 12.63 -3.38 -4.12
N SER A 223 11.80 -3.64 -5.14
CA SER A 223 11.10 -2.57 -5.88
C SER A 223 10.50 -1.58 -4.89
N PRO A 224 10.53 -0.25 -5.14
CA PRO A 224 9.97 0.74 -4.22
C PRO A 224 8.51 0.46 -3.85
N THR A 225 7.77 -0.27 -4.70
CA THR A 225 6.45 -0.84 -4.41
C THR A 225 6.46 -2.03 -3.44
N SER A 226 7.54 -2.32 -2.72
CA SER A 226 7.62 -3.47 -1.81
C SER A 226 8.53 -3.25 -0.61
N ARG A 227 9.17 -2.08 -0.51
CA ARG A 227 9.94 -1.67 0.66
C ARG A 227 8.97 -1.33 1.79
N PHE A 228 8.98 -2.12 2.86
CA PHE A 228 8.22 -1.79 4.06
C PHE A 228 9.19 -1.65 5.23
N LYS A 229 9.22 -0.45 5.81
CA LYS A 229 9.99 -0.14 7.01
C LYS A 229 9.49 -1.03 8.17
N LEU A 230 10.45 -1.65 8.87
CA LEU A 230 10.27 -2.16 10.22
C LEU A 230 9.95 -1.02 11.20
#